data_AF-A0A8J3Y7Q6-F1
#
_entry.id   AF-A0A8J3Y7Q6-F1
#
_cell.length_a   1.000
_cell.length_b   1.000
_cell.length_c   1.000
_cell.angle_alpha   90.00
_cell.angle_beta   90.00
_cell.angle_gamma   90.00
#
_symmetry.space_group_name_H-M   'P 1'
#
loop_
_entity.id
_entity.type
_entity.pdbx_description
1 polymer ?
#
loop_
_entity_poly.entity_id
_entity_poly.type
_entity_poly.pdbx_seq_one_letter_code
_entity_poly.pdbx_strand_id
1 'polypeptide(L)'
;MANYVSTDTPGMRLARSEFESTSTAFTGYLGNINAEWRTLQARWTGTASNGYGQAMDTWEGAFRGILDAMQVMIQSLGGSAQMFDAQEQEAAGIAPAWVKDLPGF
;
A
#
# COMPACT_ATOMS: atom_id res chain seq x y z
N MET A 1 22.82 1.75 -25.07
CA MET A 1 22.41 0.79 -24.01
C MET A 1 21.50 1.57 -23.08
N ALA A 2 20.22 1.20 -22.99
CA ALA A 2 19.23 1.98 -22.26
C ALA A 2 19.19 1.56 -20.79
N ASN A 3 19.59 2.49 -19.91
CA ASN A 3 19.42 2.38 -18.46
C ASN A 3 17.93 2.52 -18.11
N TYR A 4 17.21 1.42 -17.99
CA TYR A 4 15.78 1.45 -17.61
C TYR A 4 15.51 1.29 -16.11
N VAL A 5 16.51 0.97 -15.28
CA VAL A 5 16.26 0.53 -13.89
C VAL A 5 16.18 1.68 -12.88
N SER A 6 16.73 2.86 -13.19
CA SER A 6 16.85 3.96 -12.22
C SER A 6 15.52 4.65 -11.87
N THR A 7 14.47 4.49 -12.68
CA THR A 7 13.18 5.19 -12.49
C THR A 7 12.11 4.33 -11.80
N ASP A 8 12.26 3.01 -11.84
CA ASP A 8 11.26 2.07 -11.33
C ASP A 8 11.24 2.04 -9.79
N THR A 9 12.41 1.93 -9.14
CA THR A 9 12.47 1.88 -7.67
C THR A 9 11.99 3.17 -6.99
N PRO A 10 12.40 4.39 -7.42
CA PRO A 10 11.85 5.64 -6.87
C PRO A 10 10.33 5.75 -7.04
N GLY A 11 9.80 5.34 -8.20
CA GLY A 11 8.35 5.32 -8.46
C GLY A 11 7.60 4.36 -7.55
N MET A 12 8.13 3.15 -7.32
CA MET A 12 7.55 2.18 -6.40
C MET A 12 7.55 2.68 -4.95
N ARG A 13 8.64 3.34 -4.51
CA ARG A 13 8.71 3.95 -3.17
C ARG A 13 7.70 5.09 -2.99
N LEU A 14 7.55 5.95 -4.00
CA LEU A 14 6.56 7.03 -3.98
C LEU A 14 5.13 6.45 -3.92
N ALA A 15 4.81 5.52 -4.82
CA ALA A 15 3.50 4.85 -4.83
C ALA A 15 3.21 4.20 -3.48
N ARG A 16 4.19 3.52 -2.87
CA ARG A 16 4.04 2.91 -1.54
C ARG A 16 3.68 3.96 -0.48
N SER A 17 4.38 5.08 -0.45
CA SER A 17 4.11 6.18 0.48
C SER A 17 2.70 6.75 0.31
N GLU A 18 2.23 6.90 -0.93
CA GLU A 18 0.88 7.38 -1.22
C GLU A 18 -0.19 6.39 -0.73
N PHE A 19 0.01 5.09 -0.95
CA PHE A 19 -0.89 4.07 -0.44
C PHE A 19 -0.89 3.99 1.09
N GLU A 20 0.28 4.12 1.74
CA GLU A 20 0.40 4.17 3.21
C GLU A 20 -0.36 5.37 3.80
N SER A 21 -0.17 6.56 3.21
CA SER A 21 -0.86 7.79 3.59
C SER A 21 -2.39 7.65 3.43
N THR A 22 -2.83 7.16 2.28
CA THR A 22 -4.26 7.00 1.97
C THR A 22 -4.90 5.93 2.88
N SER A 23 -4.21 4.81 3.13
CA SER A 23 -4.69 3.77 4.05
C SER A 23 -4.87 4.31 5.47
N THR A 24 -3.96 5.19 5.91
CA THR A 24 -4.06 5.86 7.22
C THR A 24 -5.26 6.79 7.28
N ALA A 25 -5.46 7.61 6.24
CA ALA A 25 -6.61 8.51 6.15
C ALA A 25 -7.95 7.75 6.16
N PHE A 26 -8.04 6.66 5.40
CA PHE A 26 -9.25 5.83 5.31
C PHE A 26 -9.55 5.14 6.64
N THR A 27 -8.53 4.66 7.35
CA THR A 27 -8.68 4.12 8.71
C THR A 27 -9.27 5.18 9.66
N GLY A 28 -8.81 6.43 9.54
CA GLY A 28 -9.37 7.56 10.29
C GLY A 28 -10.83 7.82 9.97
N TYR A 29 -11.21 7.83 8.68
CA TYR A 29 -12.60 8.00 8.26
C TYR A 29 -13.51 6.88 8.77
N LEU A 30 -13.06 5.63 8.71
CA LEU A 30 -13.80 4.50 9.28
C LEU A 30 -14.05 4.70 10.78
N GLY A 31 -13.02 5.11 11.53
CA GLY A 31 -13.14 5.41 12.96
C GLY A 31 -14.17 6.50 13.26
N ASN A 32 -14.15 7.59 12.49
CA ASN A 32 -15.08 8.71 12.65
C ASN A 32 -16.53 8.30 12.36
N ILE A 33 -16.77 7.63 11.24
CA ILE A 33 -18.12 7.17 10.86
C ILE A 33 -18.66 6.21 11.91
N ASN A 34 -17.84 5.30 12.43
CA ASN A 34 -18.24 4.37 13.49
C ASN A 34 -18.55 5.09 14.81
N ALA A 35 -17.85 6.17 15.14
CA ALA A 35 -18.14 6.97 16.33
C ALA A 35 -19.47 7.74 16.19
N GLU A 36 -19.72 8.33 15.01
CA GLU A 36 -20.99 9.00 14.70
C GLU A 36 -22.16 8.01 14.72
N TRP A 37 -21.97 6.81 14.15
CA TRP A 37 -22.98 5.76 14.15
C TRP A 37 -23.34 5.32 15.57
N ARG A 38 -22.36 5.09 16.45
CA ARG A 38 -22.62 4.75 17.87
C ARG A 38 -23.40 5.84 18.59
N THR A 39 -23.08 7.10 18.31
CA THR A 39 -23.80 8.26 18.87
C THR A 39 -25.24 8.29 18.40
N LEU A 40 -25.48 7.97 17.12
CA LEU A 40 -26.81 7.89 16.54
C LEU A 40 -27.61 6.71 17.11
N GLN A 41 -27.02 5.51 17.21
CA GLN A 41 -27.66 4.32 17.80
C GLN A 41 -28.11 4.55 19.25
N ALA A 42 -27.35 5.32 20.02
CA ALA A 42 -27.74 5.64 21.39
C ALA A 42 -29.06 6.43 21.49
N ARG A 43 -29.47 7.11 20.41
CA ARG A 43 -30.66 7.98 20.38
C ARG A 43 -31.74 7.50 19.41
N TRP A 44 -31.39 6.62 18.48
CA TRP A 44 -32.29 6.09 17.47
C TRP A 44 -32.54 4.61 17.68
N THR A 45 -33.75 4.28 18.17
CA THR A 45 -34.19 2.91 18.44
C THR A 45 -35.40 2.53 17.57
N GLY A 46 -35.59 1.23 17.34
CA GLY A 46 -36.72 0.67 16.60
C GLY A 46 -36.32 -0.20 15.41
N THR A 47 -37.30 -0.70 14.67
CA THR A 47 -37.07 -1.62 13.55
C THR A 47 -36.21 -1.01 12.44
N ALA A 48 -36.38 0.29 12.16
CA ALA A 48 -35.59 1.01 11.16
C ALA A 48 -34.11 1.18 11.55
N SER A 49 -33.81 1.40 12.84
CA SER A 49 -32.43 1.51 13.32
C SER A 49 -31.69 0.18 13.21
N ASN A 50 -32.40 -0.95 13.39
CA ASN A 50 -31.82 -2.28 13.20
C ASN A 50 -31.44 -2.56 11.73
N GLY A 51 -32.30 -2.17 10.78
CA GLY A 51 -31.99 -2.31 9.35
C GLY A 51 -30.79 -1.45 8.93
N TYR A 52 -30.69 -0.23 9.45
CA TYR A 52 -29.51 0.62 9.24
C TYR A 52 -28.24 0.06 9.90
N GLY A 53 -28.35 -0.57 11.07
CA GLY A 53 -27.22 -1.25 11.71
C GLY A 53 -26.63 -2.36 10.85
N GLN A 54 -27.48 -3.23 10.29
CA GLN A 54 -27.03 -4.28 9.37
C GLN A 54 -26.37 -3.71 8.11
N ALA A 55 -26.89 -2.60 7.58
CA ALA A 55 -26.27 -1.89 6.47
C ALA A 55 -24.89 -1.33 6.83
N MET A 56 -24.73 -0.76 8.04
CA MET A 56 -23.44 -0.28 8.52
C MET A 56 -22.43 -1.40 8.75
N ASP A 57 -22.85 -2.54 9.29
CA ASP A 57 -21.96 -3.70 9.45
C ASP A 57 -21.46 -4.20 8.09
N THR A 58 -22.36 -4.25 7.10
CA THR A 58 -22.02 -4.64 5.72
C THR A 58 -21.06 -3.63 5.08
N TRP A 59 -21.33 -2.34 5.24
CA TRP A 59 -20.47 -1.26 4.75
C TRP A 59 -19.08 -1.32 5.40
N GLU A 60 -19.00 -1.49 6.72
CA GLU A 60 -17.72 -1.63 7.44
C GLU A 60 -16.93 -2.84 6.94
N GLY A 61 -17.60 -3.98 6.71
CA GLY A 61 -16.98 -5.16 6.12
C GLY A 61 -16.38 -4.88 4.74
N ALA A 62 -17.12 -4.22 3.86
CA ALA A 62 -16.63 -3.83 2.54
C ALA A 62 -15.46 -2.84 2.63
N PHE A 63 -15.54 -1.88 3.55
CA PHE A 63 -14.49 -0.88 3.75
C PHE A 63 -13.19 -1.50 4.27
N ARG A 64 -13.29 -2.45 5.21
CA ARG A 64 -12.12 -3.24 5.65
C ARG A 64 -11.48 -4.01 4.50
N GLY A 65 -12.29 -4.58 3.60
CA GLY A 65 -11.76 -5.23 2.38
C GLY A 65 -10.95 -4.29 1.48
N ILE A 66 -11.34 -3.01 1.40
CA ILE A 66 -10.56 -1.99 0.68
C ILE A 66 -9.21 -1.75 1.39
N LEU A 67 -9.21 -1.60 2.73
CA LEU A 67 -7.99 -1.41 3.50
C LEU A 67 -7.03 -2.61 3.38
N ASP A 68 -7.55 -3.83 3.39
CA ASP A 68 -6.76 -5.05 3.20
C ASP A 68 -6.12 -5.07 1.80
N ALA A 69 -6.87 -4.72 0.76
CA ALA A 69 -6.34 -4.60 -0.59
C ALA A 69 -5.24 -3.53 -0.70
N MET A 70 -5.39 -2.40 0.00
CA MET A 70 -4.35 -1.36 0.07
C MET A 70 -3.08 -1.88 0.75
N GLN A 71 -3.20 -2.65 1.83
CA GLN A 71 -2.04 -3.28 2.48
C GLN A 71 -1.32 -4.27 1.56
N VAL A 72 -2.05 -5.09 0.80
CA VAL A 72 -1.46 -5.99 -0.19
C VAL A 72 -0.67 -5.22 -1.25
N MET A 73 -1.21 -4.08 -1.72
CA MET A 73 -0.49 -3.22 -2.67
C MET A 73 0.79 -2.62 -2.06
N ILE A 74 0.74 -2.15 -0.82
CA ILE A 74 1.91 -1.63 -0.08
C ILE A 74 3.01 -2.70 0.03
N GLN A 75 2.64 -3.93 0.40
CA GLN A 75 3.58 -5.05 0.53
C GLN A 75 4.21 -5.41 -0.82
N SER A 76 3.41 -5.49 -1.88
CA SER A 76 3.89 -5.80 -3.23
C SER A 76 4.89 -4.77 -3.75
N LEU A 77 4.60 -3.48 -3.56
CA LEU A 77 5.51 -2.38 -3.92
C LEU A 77 6.81 -2.42 -3.09
N GLY A 78 6.71 -2.72 -1.79
CA GLY A 78 7.88 -2.86 -0.92
C GLY A 78 8.80 -4.02 -1.31
N GLY A 79 8.23 -5.21 -1.56
CA GLY A 79 8.99 -6.39 -1.98
C GLY A 79 9.62 -6.23 -3.36
N SER A 80 8.89 -5.62 -4.31
CA SER A 80 9.41 -5.34 -5.65
C SER A 80 10.58 -4.37 -5.60
N ALA A 81 10.47 -3.27 -4.84
CA ALA A 81 11.54 -2.30 -4.69
C ALA A 81 12.84 -2.92 -4.11
N GLN A 82 12.70 -3.81 -3.12
CA GLN A 82 13.86 -4.52 -2.54
C GLN A 82 14.55 -5.44 -3.55
N MET A 83 13.78 -6.14 -4.39
CA MET A 83 14.35 -6.98 -5.46
C MET A 83 15.10 -6.15 -6.49
N PHE A 84 14.55 -5.00 -6.91
CA PHE A 84 15.24 -4.11 -7.85
C PHE A 84 16.53 -3.53 -7.25
N ASP A 85 16.52 -3.09 -5.99
CA ASP A 85 17.73 -2.61 -5.31
C ASP A 85 18.80 -3.73 -5.22
N ALA A 86 18.41 -4.98 -4.97
CA ALA A 86 19.34 -6.11 -4.93
C ALA A 86 19.95 -6.43 -6.30
N GLN A 87 19.13 -6.42 -7.36
CA GLN A 87 19.60 -6.61 -8.74
C GLN A 87 20.55 -5.49 -9.19
N GLU A 88 20.27 -4.24 -8.79
CA GLU A 88 21.16 -3.11 -9.08
C GLU A 88 22.51 -3.28 -8.38
N GLN A 89 22.53 -3.73 -7.12
CA GLN A 89 23.77 -4.02 -6.39
C GLN A 89 24.56 -5.18 -7.00
N GLU A 90 23.89 -6.25 -7.43
CA GLU A 90 24.54 -7.38 -8.09
C GLU A 90 25.13 -6.97 -9.44
N ALA A 91 24.38 -6.24 -10.28
CA ALA A 91 24.87 -5.72 -11.55
C ALA A 91 26.06 -4.75 -11.34
N ALA A 92 26.00 -3.86 -10.35
CA ALA A 92 27.09 -2.97 -9.98
C ALA A 92 28.32 -3.72 -9.44
N GLY A 93 28.13 -4.89 -8.80
CA GLY A 93 29.19 -5.76 -8.31
C GLY A 93 29.84 -6.63 -9.39
N ILE A 94 29.11 -6.98 -10.45
CA ILE A 94 29.62 -7.74 -11.61
C ILE A 94 30.33 -6.81 -12.62
N ALA A 95 29.94 -5.53 -12.69
CA ALA A 95 30.53 -4.55 -13.60
C ALA A 95 32.07 -4.37 -13.49
N PRO A 96 32.69 -4.38 -12.29
CA PRO A 96 34.13 -4.29 -12.13
C PRO A 96 34.89 -5.54 -12.61
N ALA A 97 34.24 -6.71 -12.64
CA ALA A 97 34.91 -7.99 -12.87
C ALA A 97 35.31 -8.19 -14.34
N TRP A 98 34.46 -7.78 -15.29
CA TRP A 98 34.77 -7.91 -16.72
C TRP A 98 35.73 -6.84 -17.25
N VAL A 99 35.78 -5.65 -16.63
CA VAL A 99 36.73 -4.58 -17.00
C VAL A 99 38.17 -4.97 -16.62
N LYS A 100 38.34 -5.76 -15.55
CA LYS A 100 39.65 -6.26 -15.11
C LYS A 100 40.23 -7.37 -16.00
N ASP A 101 39.37 -8.10 -16.71
CA ASP A 101 39.76 -9.23 -17.56
C ASP A 101 39.83 -8.89 -19.05
N LEU A 102 39.66 -7.63 -19.44
CA LEU A 102 39.93 -7.16 -20.81
C LEU A 102 41.45 -7.09 -21.04
N PRO A 103 42.04 -7.94 -21.91
CA PRO A 103 43.46 -7.87 -22.21
C PRO A 103 43.72 -6.66 -23.11
N GLY A 104 44.44 -5.65 -22.59
CA GLY A 104 44.99 -4.57 -23.39
C GLY A 104 44.82 -3.15 -22.83
N PHE A 105 45.30 -2.91 -21.60
CA PHE A 105 46.04 -1.71 -21.19
C PHE A 105 47.10 -2.12 -20.17
#